data_AF-A0A6V7JWW8-F1
#
_entry.id   AF-A0A6V7JWW8-F1
#
_cell.length_a   1.000
_cell.length_b   1.000
_cell.length_c   1.000
_cell.angle_alpha   90.00
_cell.angle_beta   90.00
_cell.angle_gamma   90.00
#
_symmetry.space_group_name_H-M   'P 1'
#
loop_
_entity.id
_entity.type
_entity.pdbx_description
1 polymer ?
#
loop_
_entity_poly.entity_id
_entity_poly.type
_entity_poly.pdbx_seq_one_letter_code
_entity_poly.pdbx_strand_id
1 'polypeptide(L)' 'RVQWTSSGAHRELCYLKGRSDDDCQNYVRVFGRQGPDKFLACGTNAYKPQCRQFVLQ' A
#
# COMPACT_ATOMS: atom_id res chain seq x y z
N ARG A 1 1.49 11.91 9.82
CA ARG A 1 2.13 10.77 9.11
C ARG A 1 1.15 9.61 9.07
N VAL A 2 0.94 8.99 7.91
CA VAL A 2 0.08 7.80 7.78
C VAL A 2 0.94 6.54 7.73
N GLN A 3 0.57 5.51 8.49
CA GLN A 3 1.11 4.17 8.35
C GLN A 3 0.11 3.31 7.57
N TRP A 4 0.56 2.75 6.45
CA TRP A 4 -0.28 1.88 5.62
C TRP A 4 0.52 0.65 5.21
N THR A 5 0.50 -0.36 6.07
CA THR A 5 1.20 -1.63 5.87
C THR A 5 0.32 -2.64 5.14
N SER A 6 0.94 -3.66 4.55
CA SER A 6 0.22 -4.85 4.10
C SER A 6 -0.32 -5.66 5.26
N SER A 7 -1.43 -6.37 5.05
CA SER A 7 -1.93 -7.33 6.03
C SER A 7 -1.00 -8.54 6.12
N GLY A 8 -1.02 -9.24 7.26
CA GLY A 8 -0.24 -10.47 7.45
C GLY A 8 -0.51 -11.50 6.35
N ALA A 9 -1.79 -11.72 6.01
CA ALA A 9 -2.19 -12.65 4.95
C ALA A 9 -1.67 -12.27 3.56
N HIS A 10 -1.59 -10.97 3.22
CA HIS A 10 -1.03 -10.55 1.94
C HIS A 10 0.49 -10.74 1.89
N ARG A 11 1.18 -10.46 3.00
CA ARG A 11 2.63 -10.72 3.14
C ARG A 11 2.94 -12.21 3.03
N GLU A 12 2.21 -13.04 3.76
CA GLU A 12 2.34 -14.50 3.74
C GLU A 12 2.17 -15.06 2.31
N LEU A 13 1.12 -14.64 1.61
CA LEU A 13 0.92 -15.05 0.22
C LEU A 13 2.04 -14.57 -0.71
N CYS A 14 2.61 -13.40 -0.47
CA CYS A 14 3.75 -12.88 -1.21
C CYS A 14 5.03 -13.70 -0.97
N TYR A 15 5.28 -14.11 0.28
CA TYR A 15 6.39 -15.01 0.62
C TYR A 15 6.23 -16.40 0.02
N LEU A 16 5.02 -16.96 0.05
CA LEU A 16 4.72 -18.25 -0.59
C LEU A 16 4.98 -18.23 -2.11
N LYS A 17 5.00 -17.04 -2.73
CA LYS A 17 5.37 -16.84 -4.14
C LYS A 17 6.86 -16.56 -4.35
N GLY A 18 7.70 -16.74 -3.33
CA GLY A 18 9.16 -16.65 -3.41
C GLY A 18 9.73 -15.24 -3.43
N ARG A 19 9.00 -14.24 -2.91
CA ARG A 19 9.48 -12.85 -2.78
C ARG A 19 10.18 -12.62 -1.44
N SER A 20 11.05 -11.61 -1.38
CA SER A 20 11.80 -11.26 -0.16
C SER A 20 10.96 -10.48 0.86
N ASP A 21 11.45 -10.33 2.10
CA ASP A 21 10.80 -9.50 3.13
C ASP A 21 10.63 -8.05 2.66
N ASP A 22 11.65 -7.49 2.02
CA ASP A 22 11.58 -6.15 1.45
C ASP A 22 10.52 -6.08 0.34
N ASP A 23 10.55 -7.00 -0.64
CA ASP A 23 9.57 -7.02 -1.74
C ASP A 23 8.11 -7.10 -1.27
N CYS A 24 7.86 -7.77 -0.14
CA CYS A 24 6.51 -7.98 0.40
C CYS A 24 6.01 -6.85 1.31
N GLN A 25 6.62 -5.66 1.27
CA GLN A 25 6.06 -4.48 1.93
C GLN A 25 5.00 -3.77 1.06
N ASN A 26 4.34 -2.77 1.65
CA ASN A 26 3.48 -1.86 0.91
C ASN A 26 4.22 -0.57 0.54
N TYR A 27 4.76 -0.51 -0.67
CA TYR A 27 5.39 0.69 -1.19
C TYR A 27 4.36 1.54 -1.91
N VAL A 28 4.18 2.79 -1.47
CA VAL A 28 3.33 3.77 -2.16
C VAL A 28 4.01 4.17 -3.47
N ARG A 29 3.29 4.02 -4.59
CA ARG A 29 3.79 4.31 -5.94
C ARG A 29 2.94 5.33 -6.69
N VAL A 30 1.69 5.53 -6.27
CA VAL A 30 0.78 6.51 -6.85
C VAL A 30 0.26 7.41 -5.73
N PHE A 31 0.30 8.72 -5.96
CA PHE A 31 -0.30 9.72 -5.08
C PHE A 31 -0.95 10.80 -5.94
N GLY A 32 -2.23 11.08 -5.70
CA GLY A 32 -2.99 12.06 -6.47
C GLY A 32 -3.95 12.83 -5.58
N ARG A 33 -3.95 14.15 -5.69
CA ARG A 33 -4.91 15.02 -5.00
C ARG A 33 -6.28 14.91 -5.68
N GLN A 34 -7.32 14.67 -4.90
CA GLN A 34 -8.72 14.60 -5.36
C GLN A 34 -9.57 15.78 -4.87
N GLY A 35 -9.04 16.59 -3.94
CA GLY A 35 -9.69 17.80 -3.44
C GLY A 35 -8.78 18.56 -2.48
N PRO A 36 -9.28 19.61 -1.81
CA PRO A 36 -8.51 20.40 -0.84
C PRO A 36 -7.74 19.54 0.15
N ASP A 37 -8.47 18.64 0.80
CA ASP A 37 -7.97 17.78 1.89
C ASP A 37 -8.15 16.30 1.59
N LYS A 38 -8.31 15.92 0.32
CA LYS A 38 -8.55 14.52 -0.10
C LYS A 38 -7.51 14.06 -1.10
N PHE A 39 -6.95 12.88 -0.89
CA PHE A 39 -5.93 12.29 -1.76
C PHE A 39 -6.21 10.81 -1.95
N LEU A 40 -5.96 10.34 -3.16
CA LEU A 40 -5.85 8.92 -3.47
C LEU A 40 -4.38 8.53 -3.37
N ALA A 41 -4.07 7.46 -2.64
CA ALA A 41 -2.77 6.82 -2.73
C ALA A 41 -2.94 5.35 -3.11
N CYS A 42 -2.05 4.84 -3.96
CA CYS A 42 -1.97 3.42 -4.29
C CYS A 42 -0.58 2.87 -3.96
N GLY A 43 -0.57 1.66 -3.39
CA GLY A 43 0.65 0.97 -3.03
C GLY A 43 0.68 -0.45 -3.56
N THR A 44 1.89 -1.04 -3.57
CA THR A 44 2.14 -2.41 -4.06
C THR A 44 1.41 -3.47 -3.24
N ASN A 45 1.17 -3.18 -1.95
CA ASN A 45 0.56 -4.04 -0.94
C ASN A 45 0.97 -5.52 -1.09
N ALA A 46 2.28 -5.79 -0.95
CA ALA A 46 2.84 -7.14 -1.05
C ALA A 46 2.44 -7.87 -2.35
N TYR A 47 2.72 -7.25 -3.51
CA TYR A 47 2.33 -7.76 -4.83
C TYR A 47 0.81 -7.98 -5.01
N LYS A 48 -0.02 -7.30 -4.22
CA LYS A 48 -1.48 -7.23 -4.39
C LYS A 48 -1.92 -5.76 -4.38
N PRO A 49 -1.74 -5.01 -5.49
CA PRO A 49 -1.93 -3.56 -5.52
C PRO A 49 -3.27 -3.11 -4.96
N GLN A 50 -3.26 -2.04 -4.17
CA GLN A 50 -4.46 -1.45 -3.58
C GLN A 50 -4.39 0.08 -3.62
N CYS A 51 -5.56 0.71 -3.74
CA CYS A 51 -5.73 2.16 -3.61
C CYS A 51 -6.62 2.48 -2.40
N ARG A 52 -6.34 3.58 -1.71
CA ARG A 52 -7.14 4.11 -0.61
C ARG A 52 -7.23 5.62 -0.70
N GLN A 53 -8.41 6.15 -0.39
CA GLN A 53 -8.60 7.59 -0.21
C GLN A 53 -8.26 7.97 1.23
N PHE A 54 -7.48 9.02 1.39
CA PHE A 54 -7.10 9.62 2.66
C PHE A 54 -7.64 11.04 2.74
N VAL A 55 -7.90 11.49 3.96
CA VAL A 55 -8.29 12.87 4.28
C VAL A 55 -7.17 13.48 5.11
N LEU A 56 -6.70 14.68 4.77
CA LEU A 56 -5.82 15.46 5.66
C LEU A 56 -6.68 15.90 6.85
N GLN A 57 -6.24 15.52 8.04
CA GLN A 57 -6.73 16.08 9.31
C GLN A 57 -5.78 17.19 9.74
#